data_AF-A0A6B3M0F0-F1
#
_entry.id   AF-A0A6B3M0F0-F1
#
_cell.length_a   1.000
_cell.length_b   1.000
_cell.length_c   1.000
_cell.angle_alpha   90.00
_cell.angle_beta   90.00
_cell.angle_gamma   90.00
#
_symmetry.space_group_name_H-M   'P 1'
#
loop_
_entity.id
_entity.type
_entity.pdbx_description
1 polymer ?
#
loop_
_entity_poly.entity_id
_entity_poly.type
_entity_poly.pdbx_seq_one_letter_code
_entity_poly.pdbx_strand_id
1 'polypeptide(L)'
;MGLDVIELEESWTSPRLGIRFDFSVEPMQIYRPDDEPFLDYAQVQQHLEQERQRADNAEQKTQQLQQQIEQERQRTELEKLDVASRLLKMGLTTQQAAEALGPHGVTSRLKSIQGVGCGV
;
A
#
# COMPACT_ATOMS: atom_id res chain seq x y z
N MET A 1 24.05 -50.13 -7.70
CA MET A 1 24.28 -48.69 -7.94
C MET A 1 25.48 -48.31 -7.09
N GLY A 2 26.54 -47.82 -7.73
CA GLY A 2 27.78 -47.43 -7.05
C GLY A 2 27.64 -46.05 -6.42
N LEU A 3 28.41 -45.81 -5.35
CA LEU A 3 28.65 -44.47 -4.83
C LEU A 3 29.85 -43.92 -5.59
N ASP A 4 29.67 -42.82 -6.31
CA ASP A 4 30.77 -42.10 -6.94
C ASP A 4 31.42 -41.18 -5.89
N VAL A 5 32.73 -41.33 -5.72
CA VAL A 5 33.53 -40.42 -4.90
C VAL A 5 33.71 -39.12 -5.68
N ILE A 6 33.40 -38.00 -5.02
CA ILE A 6 33.58 -36.66 -5.59
C ILE A 6 34.88 -36.10 -5.01
N GLU A 7 35.86 -35.81 -5.87
CA GLU A 7 37.03 -35.02 -5.47
C GLU A 7 36.58 -33.57 -5.27
N LEU A 8 36.68 -33.09 -4.03
CA LEU A 8 36.28 -31.77 -3.58
C LEU A 8 37.54 -30.91 -3.49
N GLU A 9 37.86 -30.13 -4.53
CA GLU A 9 39.08 -29.30 -4.49
C GLU A 9 38.88 -28.02 -3.67
N GLU A 10 37.78 -27.29 -3.86
CA GLU A 10 37.53 -26.00 -3.17
C GLU A 10 36.04 -25.67 -3.00
N SER A 11 35.21 -25.98 -4.01
CA SER A 11 33.76 -25.81 -3.93
C SER A 11 33.01 -26.87 -4.73
N TRP A 12 31.76 -27.16 -4.35
CA TRP A 12 30.90 -28.13 -5.02
C TRP A 12 29.46 -27.67 -5.09
N THR A 13 28.86 -27.76 -6.27
CA THR A 13 27.44 -27.41 -6.48
C THR A 13 26.61 -28.67 -6.64
N SER A 14 25.56 -28.82 -5.82
CA SER A 14 24.63 -29.95 -5.89
C SER A 14 23.86 -29.94 -7.22
N PRO A 15 23.98 -30.96 -8.09
CA PRO A 15 23.27 -31.00 -9.38
C PRO A 15 21.74 -31.05 -9.25
N ARG A 16 21.22 -31.51 -8.10
CA ARG A 16 19.78 -31.60 -7.85
C ARG A 16 19.20 -30.36 -7.19
N LEU A 17 19.98 -29.67 -6.37
CA LEU A 17 19.51 -28.53 -5.56
C LEU A 17 20.00 -27.18 -6.07
N GLY A 18 21.08 -27.13 -6.86
CA GLY A 18 21.72 -25.89 -7.29
C GLY A 18 22.44 -25.12 -6.17
N ILE A 19 22.56 -25.71 -4.97
CA ILE A 19 23.24 -25.11 -3.82
C ILE A 19 24.75 -25.35 -3.96
N ARG A 20 25.56 -24.31 -3.72
CA ARG A 20 27.03 -24.39 -3.72
C ARG A 20 27.56 -24.47 -2.29
N PHE A 21 28.46 -25.42 -2.05
CA PHE A 21 29.23 -25.59 -0.84
C PHE A 21 30.64 -25.08 -1.11
N ASP A 22 31.13 -24.16 -0.28
CA ASP A 22 32.47 -23.57 -0.36
C ASP A 22 33.28 -24.03 0.85
N PHE A 23 34.25 -24.90 0.56
CA PHE A 23 35.12 -25.54 1.55
C PHE A 23 36.46 -24.79 1.71
N SER A 24 36.72 -23.76 0.91
CA SER A 24 37.94 -22.95 0.99
C SER A 24 37.99 -22.04 2.22
N VAL A 25 36.88 -21.92 2.95
CA VAL A 25 36.72 -21.09 4.16
C VAL A 25 36.24 -21.92 5.34
N GLU A 26 36.67 -21.54 6.55
CA GLU A 26 36.22 -22.13 7.82
C GLU A 26 35.54 -21.05 8.69
N PRO A 27 34.26 -21.23 9.08
CA PRO A 27 33.39 -22.34 8.74
C PRO A 27 33.01 -22.36 7.25
N MET A 28 32.79 -23.56 6.71
CA MET A 28 32.30 -23.78 5.34
C MET A 28 31.09 -22.89 5.06
N GLN A 29 31.10 -22.21 3.91
CA GLN A 29 29.97 -21.40 3.48
C GLN A 29 29.08 -22.19 2.51
N ILE A 30 27.78 -21.96 2.63
CA ILE A 30 26.79 -22.55 1.75
C ILE A 30 26.08 -21.40 1.05
N TYR A 31 25.94 -21.50 -0.26
CA TYR A 31 25.26 -20.52 -1.11
C TYR A 31 24.03 -21.16 -1.74
N ARG A 32 22.94 -20.40 -1.71
CA ARG A 32 21.67 -20.73 -2.36
C ARG A 32 21.80 -20.70 -3.89
N PRO A 33 20.80 -21.22 -4.64
CA PRO A 33 20.83 -21.20 -6.11
C PRO A 33 20.87 -19.80 -6.74
N ASP A 34 20.55 -18.75 -5.97
CA ASP A 34 20.62 -17.34 -6.34
C ASP A 34 21.96 -16.69 -5.93
N ASP A 35 22.97 -17.48 -5.57
CA ASP A 35 24.29 -17.05 -5.11
C ASP A 35 24.30 -16.29 -3.77
N GLU A 36 23.18 -16.21 -3.05
CA GLU A 36 23.15 -15.64 -1.70
C GLU A 36 23.68 -16.64 -0.66
N PRO A 37 24.41 -16.18 0.38
CA PRO A 37 24.81 -17.06 1.47
C PRO A 37 23.59 -17.58 2.24
N PHE A 38 23.65 -18.82 2.67
CA PHE A 38 22.71 -19.36 3.65
C PHE A 38 22.91 -18.63 4.98
N LEU A 39 21.86 -17.96 5.41
CA LEU A 39 21.80 -17.33 6.71
C LEU A 39 21.53 -18.37 7.80
N ASP A 40 22.13 -18.17 8.96
CA ASP A 40 21.76 -18.92 10.16
C ASP A 40 20.35 -18.53 10.64
N TYR A 41 19.80 -19.34 11.55
CA TYR A 41 18.45 -19.10 12.06
C TYR A 41 18.31 -17.72 12.75
N ALA A 42 19.31 -17.28 13.51
CA ALA A 42 19.27 -16.00 14.21
C ALA A 42 19.29 -14.83 13.22
N GLN A 43 20.13 -14.91 12.18
CA GLN A 43 20.17 -13.95 11.08
C GLN A 43 18.83 -13.89 10.35
N VAL A 44 18.22 -15.04 10.01
CA VAL A 44 16.88 -15.08 9.40
C VAL A 44 15.86 -14.40 10.30
N GLN A 45 15.85 -14.70 11.60
CA GLN A 45 14.92 -14.06 12.55
C GLN A 45 15.14 -12.55 12.64
N GLN A 46 16.39 -12.09 12.67
CA GLN A 46 16.71 -10.66 12.70
C GLN A 46 16.20 -9.94 11.44
N HIS A 47 16.41 -10.53 10.26
CA HIS A 47 15.91 -9.99 9.00
C HIS A 47 14.39 -9.93 9.00
N LEU A 48 13.70 -11.00 9.41
CA LEU A 48 12.24 -11.04 9.49
C LEU A 48 11.68 -10.00 10.46
N GLU A 49 12.28 -9.84 11.63
CA GLU A 49 11.87 -8.83 12.61
C GLU A 49 12.06 -7.42 12.07
N GLN A 50 13.18 -7.15 11.40
CA GLN A 50 13.45 -5.87 10.77
C GLN A 50 12.44 -5.55 9.66
N GLU A 51 12.13 -6.53 8.81
CA GLU A 51 11.14 -6.37 7.74
C GLU A 51 9.73 -6.19 8.30
N ARG A 52 9.36 -6.91 9.37
CA ARG A 52 8.07 -6.70 10.07
C ARG A 52 7.97 -5.28 10.60
N GLN A 53 9.01 -4.80 11.29
CA GLN A 53 9.02 -3.43 11.83
C GLN A 53 8.93 -2.37 10.72
N ARG A 54 9.55 -2.61 9.56
CA ARG A 54 9.44 -1.71 8.39
C ARG A 54 8.02 -1.71 7.82
N ALA A 55 7.40 -2.88 7.69
CA ALA A 55 6.02 -3.02 7.22
C ALA A 55 5.05 -2.31 8.17
N ASP A 56 5.14 -2.56 9.48
CA ASP A 56 4.30 -1.94 10.50
C ASP A 56 4.44 -0.40 10.47
N ASN A 57 5.65 0.11 10.34
CA ASN A 57 5.91 1.55 10.22
C ASN A 57 5.31 2.15 8.93
N ALA A 58 5.35 1.42 7.81
CA ALA A 58 4.77 1.86 6.55
C ALA A 58 3.24 1.88 6.61
N GLU A 59 2.63 0.88 7.24
CA GLU A 59 1.19 0.82 7.47
C GLU A 59 0.71 1.98 8.35
N GLN A 60 1.39 2.25 9.47
CA GLN A 60 1.05 3.37 10.35
C GLN A 60 1.12 4.72 9.63
N LYS A 61 2.17 4.96 8.84
CA LYS A 61 2.29 6.18 8.03
C LYS A 61 1.16 6.30 7.01
N THR A 62 0.80 5.20 6.35
CA THR A 62 -0.28 5.18 5.37
C THR A 62 -1.62 5.50 6.02
N GLN A 63 -1.90 4.89 7.17
CA GLN A 63 -3.11 5.18 7.95
C GLN A 63 -3.18 6.64 8.39
N GLN A 64 -2.06 7.20 8.87
CA GLN A 64 -1.99 8.61 9.28
C GLN A 64 -2.26 9.55 8.09
N LEU A 65 -1.66 9.30 6.93
CA LEU A 65 -1.90 10.08 5.72
C LEU A 65 -3.35 9.98 5.24
N GLN A 66 -3.94 8.79 5.29
CA GLN A 66 -5.36 8.60 4.94
C GLN A 66 -6.28 9.41 5.86
N GLN A 67 -6.01 9.41 7.17
CA GLN A 67 -6.75 10.22 8.13
C GLN A 67 -6.62 11.72 7.86
N GLN A 68 -5.42 12.20 7.52
CA GLN A 68 -5.20 13.61 7.18
C GLN A 68 -5.94 14.02 5.90
N ILE A 69 -5.88 13.19 4.86
CA ILE A 69 -6.60 13.43 3.59
C ILE A 69 -8.10 13.48 3.85
N GLU A 70 -8.63 12.58 4.67
CA GLU A 70 -10.05 12.54 4.99
C GLU A 70 -10.48 13.78 5.79
N GLN A 71 -9.69 14.21 6.76
CA GLN A 71 -9.96 15.45 7.52
C GLN A 71 -9.97 16.68 6.61
N GLU A 72 -9.01 16.80 5.70
CA GLU A 72 -8.94 17.93 4.76
C GLU A 72 -10.10 17.91 3.76
N ARG A 73 -10.53 16.71 3.30
CA ARG A 73 -11.73 16.57 2.48
C ARG A 73 -12.98 17.04 3.22
N GLN A 74 -13.16 16.60 4.47
CA GLN A 74 -14.31 17.00 5.29
C GLN A 74 -14.33 18.51 5.52
N ARG A 75 -13.18 19.14 5.81
CA ARG A 75 -13.07 20.59 5.94
C ARG A 75 -13.47 21.31 4.66
N THR A 76 -12.92 20.87 3.52
CA THR A 76 -13.25 21.44 2.22
C THR A 76 -14.73 21.30 1.90
N GLU A 77 -15.35 20.17 2.25
CA GLU A 77 -16.79 19.94 2.05
C GLU A 77 -17.64 20.87 2.92
N LEU A 78 -17.29 21.02 4.20
CA LEU A 78 -17.97 21.95 5.11
C LEU A 78 -17.86 23.40 4.63
N GLU A 79 -16.68 23.82 4.18
CA GLU A 79 -16.48 25.16 3.61
C GLU A 79 -17.33 25.38 2.36
N LYS A 80 -17.40 24.39 1.46
CA LYS A 80 -18.27 24.46 0.27
C LYS A 80 -19.74 24.59 0.65
N LEU A 81 -20.21 23.84 1.67
CA LEU A 81 -21.59 23.92 2.16
C LEU A 81 -21.91 25.29 2.77
N ASP A 82 -20.97 25.88 3.53
CA ASP A 82 -21.14 27.22 4.09
C ASP A 82 -21.17 28.29 2.98
N VAL A 83 -20.26 28.22 2.01
CA VAL A 83 -20.28 29.12 0.83
C VAL A 83 -21.60 28.99 0.07
N ALA A 84 -22.06 27.78 -0.22
CA ALA A 84 -23.35 27.54 -0.87
C ALA A 84 -24.51 28.17 -0.08
N SER A 85 -24.52 28.00 1.24
CA SER A 85 -25.54 28.58 2.12
C SER A 85 -25.54 30.11 2.09
N ARG A 86 -24.36 30.74 2.06
CA ARG A 86 -24.23 32.19 1.93
C ARG A 86 -24.74 32.70 0.57
N LEU A 87 -24.42 32.00 -0.52
CA LEU A 87 -24.90 32.34 -1.86
C LEU A 87 -26.44 32.31 -1.92
N LEU A 88 -27.07 31.27 -1.35
CA LEU A 88 -28.53 31.17 -1.27
C LEU A 88 -29.15 32.31 -0.45
N LYS A 89 -28.53 32.70 0.67
CA LYS A 89 -28.98 33.84 1.49
C LYS A 89 -28.89 35.17 0.75
N MET A 90 -27.94 35.34 -0.17
CA MET A 90 -27.82 36.51 -1.03
C MET A 90 -28.83 36.52 -2.20
N GLY A 91 -29.74 35.54 -2.27
CA GLY A 91 -30.80 35.48 -3.27
C GLY A 91 -30.38 34.82 -4.58
N LEU A 92 -29.22 34.16 -4.65
CA LEU A 92 -28.86 33.33 -5.79
C LEU A 92 -29.70 32.06 -5.81
N THR A 93 -30.09 31.62 -7.01
CA THR A 93 -30.78 30.34 -7.19
C THR A 93 -29.83 29.16 -6.98
N THR A 94 -30.36 28.00 -6.60
CA THR A 94 -29.58 26.76 -6.44
C THR A 94 -28.78 26.39 -7.69
N GLN A 95 -29.27 26.74 -8.88
CA GLN A 95 -28.58 26.52 -10.15
C GLN A 95 -27.36 27.44 -10.34
N GLN A 96 -27.50 28.72 -10.01
CA GLN A 96 -26.39 29.69 -10.06
C GLN A 96 -25.32 29.41 -9.00
N ALA A 97 -25.71 28.93 -7.82
CA ALA A 97 -24.76 28.54 -6.78
C ALA A 97 -23.97 27.26 -7.15
N ALA A 98 -24.60 26.29 -7.82
CA ALA A 98 -23.93 25.08 -8.31
C ALA A 98 -22.92 25.38 -9.43
N GLU A 99 -23.24 26.31 -10.32
CA GLU A 99 -22.35 26.75 -11.41
C GLU A 99 -21.10 27.46 -10.88
N ALA A 100 -21.24 28.27 -9.82
CA ALA A 100 -20.11 28.96 -9.17
C ALA A 100 -19.13 28.04 -8.41
N LEU A 101 -19.59 26.85 -7.98
CA LEU A 101 -18.78 25.87 -7.23
C LEU A 101 -18.04 24.85 -8.11
N GLY A 102 -18.24 24.90 -9.44
CA GLY A 102 -17.53 24.09 -10.43
C GLY A 102 -17.96 22.61 -10.53
N PRO A 103 -17.53 21.89 -11.60
CA PRO A 103 -18.07 20.58 -12.00
C PRO A 103 -17.76 19.40 -11.05
N HIS A 104 -16.97 19.59 -10.00
CA HIS A 104 -16.64 18.54 -9.02
C HIS A 104 -17.40 18.68 -7.69
N GLY A 105 -18.37 19.60 -7.59
CA GLY A 105 -18.99 20.00 -6.33
C GLY A 105 -20.29 19.31 -5.93
N VAL A 106 -21.07 18.75 -6.87
CA VAL A 106 -22.33 18.06 -6.56
C VAL A 106 -22.56 16.94 -7.56
N THR A 107 -22.06 15.75 -7.27
CA THR A 107 -22.64 14.54 -7.86
C THR A 107 -23.33 13.74 -6.77
N SER A 108 -24.61 13.47 -7.01
CA SER A 108 -25.42 12.46 -6.35
C SER A 108 -25.90 12.74 -4.92
N ARG A 109 -26.95 13.58 -4.77
CA ARG A 109 -28.16 13.24 -3.98
C ARG A 109 -29.30 14.27 -4.06
N LEU A 110 -29.73 14.69 -5.25
CA LEU A 110 -31.02 15.39 -5.40
C LEU A 110 -31.79 14.87 -6.62
N LYS A 111 -32.18 13.59 -6.56
CA LYS A 111 -33.29 13.04 -7.35
C LYS A 111 -34.18 12.20 -6.44
N SER A 112 -34.87 12.85 -5.50
CA SER A 112 -36.03 12.22 -4.82
C SER A 112 -37.00 13.24 -4.21
N ILE A 113 -37.10 14.46 -4.73
CA ILE A 113 -38.20 15.37 -4.34
C ILE A 113 -38.77 16.04 -5.60
N GLN A 114 -39.14 15.24 -6.60
CA GLN A 114 -40.22 15.56 -7.54
C GLN A 114 -40.84 14.24 -7.99
N GLY A 115 -41.52 13.59 -7.05
CA GLY A 115 -42.47 12.50 -7.29
C GLY A 115 -43.88 13.02 -7.07
N VAL A 116 -44.40 13.72 -8.07
CA VAL A 116 -45.81 13.75 -8.47
C VAL A 116 -46.84 14.14 -7.40
N GLY A 117 -47.17 15.44 -7.39
CA GLY A 117 -48.52 15.91 -7.06
C GLY A 117 -49.20 16.40 -8.34
N CYS A 118 -50.50 16.09 -8.44
CA CYS A 118 -51.48 16.53 -9.44
C CYS A 118 -51.49 15.87 -10.83
N GLY A 119 -52.51 15.03 -11.04
CA GLY A 119 -53.06 14.66 -12.33
C GLY A 119 -54.57 14.40 -12.20
N VAL A 120 -55.35 15.47 -12.42
CA VAL A 120 -56.78 15.62 -12.83
C VAL A 120 -57.84 14.74 -12.16
#